data_AF-A0A851UXZ4-F1
#
_entry.id   AF-A0A851UXZ4-F1
#
_cell.length_a   1.000
_cell.length_b   1.000
_cell.length_c   1.000
_cell.angle_alpha   90.00
_cell.angle_beta   90.00
_cell.angle_gamma   90.00
#
_symmetry.space_group_name_H-M   'P 1'
#
loop_
_entity.id
_entity.type
_entity.pdbx_description
1 polymer ?
#
loop_
_entity_poly.entity_id
_entity_poly.type
_entity_poly.pdbx_seq_one_letter_code
_entity_poly.pdbx_strand_id
1 'polypeptide(L)'
;MLNIDELMDVMWEKLDLVRIYTKPRGQVPDYTAPVVLRRSKCTVEDFCNAIHKEIVKQFRSAMIWGTSAKHARGQKVGLDHVLEDEDIICIYKK
;
A
#
# COMPACT_ATOMS: atom_id res chain seq x y z
N MET A 1 -33.52 -4.70 13.33
CA MET A 1 -32.06 -4.86 13.38
C MET A 1 -31.52 -3.69 12.58
N LEU A 2 -30.82 -2.74 13.22
CA LEU A 2 -30.44 -1.49 12.55
C LEU A 2 -29.42 -1.79 11.43
N ASN A 3 -29.61 -1.19 10.24
CA ASN A 3 -28.76 -1.29 9.04
C ASN A 3 -27.35 -0.67 9.22
N ILE A 4 -26.76 -0.73 10.42
CA ILE A 4 -25.44 -0.16 10.68
C ILE A 4 -24.37 -0.92 9.88
N ASP A 5 -24.50 -2.25 9.77
CA ASP A 5 -23.58 -3.07 8.98
C ASP A 5 -23.63 -2.68 7.49
N GLU A 6 -24.82 -2.57 6.92
CA GLU A 6 -25.01 -2.12 5.54
C GLU A 6 -24.48 -0.69 5.31
N LEU A 7 -24.69 0.21 6.29
CA LEU A 7 -24.14 1.56 6.21
C LEU A 7 -22.60 1.54 6.23
N MET A 8 -21.98 0.71 7.08
CA MET A 8 -20.53 0.57 7.13
C MET A 8 -19.97 0.03 5.82
N ASP A 9 -20.61 -0.98 5.23
CA ASP A 9 -20.22 -1.54 3.94
C ASP A 9 -20.30 -0.50 2.81
N VAL A 10 -21.41 0.22 2.72
CA VAL A 10 -21.59 1.30 1.74
C VAL A 10 -20.55 2.41 1.96
N MET A 11 -20.29 2.79 3.20
CA MET A 11 -19.26 3.79 3.51
C MET A 11 -17.88 3.31 3.04
N TRP A 12 -17.52 2.06 3.30
CA TRP A 12 -16.25 1.48 2.87
C TRP A 12 -16.11 1.49 1.34
N GLU A 13 -17.13 1.03 0.63
CA GLU A 13 -17.16 1.04 -0.84
C GLU A 13 -17.04 2.46 -1.41
N LYS A 14 -17.73 3.44 -0.81
CA LYS A 14 -17.71 4.84 -1.28
C LYS A 14 -16.42 5.58 -0.95
N LEU A 15 -15.70 5.18 0.10
CA LEU A 15 -14.42 5.79 0.46
C LEU A 15 -13.30 5.42 -0.53
N ASP A 16 -13.45 4.31 -1.25
CA ASP A 16 -12.53 3.84 -2.29
C ASP A 16 -11.05 3.87 -1.84
N LEU A 17 -10.82 3.18 -0.72
CA LEU A 17 -9.53 3.14 -0.04
C LEU A 17 -8.67 1.97 -0.51
N VAL A 18 -7.37 2.13 -0.34
CA VAL A 18 -6.33 1.16 -0.70
C VAL A 18 -5.45 0.94 0.52
N ARG A 19 -5.44 -0.27 1.06
CA ARG A 19 -4.64 -0.69 2.23
C ARG A 19 -3.34 -1.32 1.75
N ILE A 20 -2.22 -0.74 2.19
CA ILE A 20 -0.89 -1.25 1.83
C ILE A 20 -0.18 -1.76 3.08
N TYR A 21 0.25 -3.02 3.04
CA TYR A 21 0.90 -3.68 4.16
C TYR A 21 2.42 -3.55 4.06
N THR A 22 3.04 -3.08 5.14
CA THR A 22 4.50 -2.93 5.18
C THR A 22 5.17 -4.28 5.44
N LYS A 23 6.25 -4.54 4.72
CA LYS A 23 7.11 -5.69 4.94
C LYS A 23 8.57 -5.24 5.06
N PRO A 24 9.08 -5.01 6.28
CA PRO A 24 10.49 -4.70 6.49
C PRO A 24 11.39 -5.83 5.98
N ARG A 25 12.63 -5.49 5.59
CA ARG A 25 13.59 -6.46 5.08
C ARG A 25 13.91 -7.52 6.14
N GLY A 26 13.78 -8.79 5.75
CA GLY A 26 14.01 -9.92 6.67
C GLY A 26 12.86 -10.19 7.64
N GLN A 27 11.78 -9.40 7.60
CA GLN A 27 10.60 -9.59 8.43
C GLN A 27 9.40 -10.05 7.60
N VAL A 28 8.40 -10.58 8.29
CA VAL A 28 7.08 -10.87 7.74
C VAL A 28 6.28 -9.58 7.57
N PRO A 29 5.29 -9.54 6.66
CA PRO A 29 4.39 -8.39 6.55
C PRO A 29 3.62 -8.15 7.84
N ASP A 30 3.43 -6.88 8.19
CA ASP A 30 2.50 -6.47 9.24
C ASP A 30 1.11 -6.24 8.63
N TYR A 31 0.18 -7.14 8.95
CA TYR A 31 -1.22 -7.07 8.50
C TYR A 31 -2.15 -6.33 9.47
N THR A 32 -1.63 -5.84 10.60
CA THR A 32 -2.44 -5.19 11.64
C THR A 32 -2.51 -3.67 11.47
N ALA A 33 -1.48 -3.07 10.87
CA ALA A 33 -1.37 -1.63 10.69
C ALA A 33 -1.07 -1.25 9.22
N PRO A 34 -2.04 -1.38 8.30
CA PRO A 34 -1.85 -0.94 6.92
C PRO A 34 -1.71 0.58 6.82
N VAL A 35 -0.94 1.04 5.85
CA VAL A 35 -1.00 2.43 5.40
C VAL A 35 -2.19 2.53 4.44
N VAL A 36 -3.16 3.37 4.81
CA VAL A 36 -4.40 3.54 4.03
C VAL A 36 -4.28 4.78 3.14
N LEU A 37 -4.41 4.57 1.83
CA LEU A 37 -4.37 5.60 0.80
C LEU A 37 -5.74 5.73 0.13
N ARG A 38 -5.98 6.86 -0.54
CA ARG A 38 -7.13 6.99 -1.44
C ARG A 38 -6.73 6.42 -2.80
N ARG A 39 -7.63 5.73 -3.50
CA ARG A 39 -7.35 5.17 -4.84
C ARG A 39 -6.88 6.22 -5.86
N SER A 40 -7.34 7.47 -5.73
CA SER A 40 -6.89 8.57 -6.60
C SER A 40 -5.43 8.99 -6.36
N LYS A 41 -4.78 8.52 -5.28
CA LYS A 41 -3.44 8.92 -4.84
C LYS A 41 -2.75 7.75 -4.11
N CYS A 42 -2.45 6.69 -4.88
CA CYS A 42 -1.94 5.43 -4.36
C CYS A 42 -0.67 4.92 -5.07
N THR A 43 0.22 5.81 -5.51
CA THR A 43 1.54 5.40 -6.02
C THR A 43 2.50 5.00 -4.91
N VAL A 44 3.63 4.36 -5.25
CA VAL A 44 4.72 4.09 -4.30
C VAL A 44 5.26 5.38 -3.69
N GLU A 45 5.31 6.49 -4.44
CA GLU A 45 5.65 7.80 -3.90
C GLU A 45 4.63 8.29 -2.86
N ASP A 46 3.34 8.17 -3.16
CA ASP A 46 2.27 8.56 -2.23
C ASP A 46 2.34 7.75 -0.93
N PHE A 47 2.58 6.45 -1.05
CA PHE A 47 2.82 5.56 0.08
C PHE A 47 4.00 6.03 0.94
N CYS A 48 5.15 6.34 0.32
CA CYS A 48 6.32 6.82 1.04
C CYS A 48 6.04 8.15 1.75
N ASN A 49 5.33 9.06 1.09
CA ASN A 49 4.95 10.36 1.64
C ASN A 49 3.93 10.26 2.78
N ALA A 50 3.04 9.25 2.76
CA ALA A 50 2.09 8.98 3.83
C ALA A 50 2.78 8.51 5.12
N ILE A 51 3.89 7.77 4.98
CA ILE A 51 4.72 7.38 6.14
C ILE A 51 5.58 8.57 6.59
N HIS A 52 6.45 9.08 5.72
CA HIS A 52 7.32 10.23 6.02
C HIS A 52 8.00 10.76 4.75
N LYS A 53 7.97 12.09 4.55
CA LYS A 53 8.52 12.77 3.34
C LYS A 53 9.99 12.47 3.02
N GLU A 54 10.81 12.20 4.04
CA GLU A 54 12.24 11.87 3.84
C GLU A 54 12.49 10.50 3.20
N ILE A 55 11.50 9.59 3.23
CA ILE A 55 11.65 8.25 2.64
C ILE A 55 11.88 8.34 1.13
N VAL A 56 11.16 9.24 0.45
CA VAL A 56 11.30 9.45 -1.00
C VAL A 56 12.72 9.89 -1.37
N LYS A 57 13.35 10.75 -0.57
CA LYS A 57 14.73 11.21 -0.83
C LYS A 57 15.75 10.08 -0.75
N GLN A 58 15.50 9.12 0.14
CA GLN A 58 16.33 7.93 0.35
C GLN A 58 15.91 6.75 -0.53
N PHE A 59 14.86 6.88 -1.34
CA PHE A 59 14.32 5.77 -2.12
C PHE A 59 15.33 5.27 -3.16
N ARG A 60 15.53 3.95 -3.20
CA ARG A 60 16.27 3.26 -4.26
C ARG A 60 15.35 2.43 -5.15
N SER A 61 14.43 1.68 -4.53
CA SER A 61 13.42 0.86 -5.20
C SER A 61 12.43 0.31 -4.19
N ALA A 62 11.28 -0.17 -4.64
CA ALA A 62 10.39 -1.01 -3.84
C ALA A 62 10.35 -2.44 -4.40
N MET A 63 10.10 -3.42 -3.54
CA MET A 63 9.61 -4.73 -3.94
C MET A 63 8.16 -4.84 -3.50
N ILE A 64 7.28 -5.23 -4.42
CA ILE A 64 5.84 -5.37 -4.18
C ILE A 64 5.39 -6.81 -4.40
N TRP A 65 4.37 -7.23 -3.65
CA TRP A 65 3.63 -8.48 -3.83
C TRP A 65 2.14 -8.18 -3.72
N GLY A 66 1.33 -8.76 -4.60
CA GLY A 66 -0.11 -8.51 -4.65
C GLY A 66 -0.57 -8.36 -6.10
N THR A 67 -1.78 -7.87 -6.29
CA THR A 67 -2.43 -7.81 -7.61
C THR A 67 -1.82 -6.78 -8.54
N SER A 68 -1.18 -5.73 -8.00
CA SER A 68 -0.44 -4.76 -8.82
C SER A 68 0.90 -5.30 -9.35
N ALA A 69 1.38 -6.43 -8.82
CA ALA A 69 2.61 -7.08 -9.27
C ALA A 69 2.31 -8.11 -10.37
N LYS A 70 3.07 -8.05 -11.47
CA LYS A 70 2.96 -9.02 -12.58
C LYS A 70 3.45 -10.43 -12.22
N HIS A 71 4.24 -10.57 -11.16
CA HIS A 71 4.85 -11.84 -10.77
C HIS A 71 4.63 -12.12 -9.29
N ALA A 72 4.10 -13.31 -8.97
CA ALA A 72 3.82 -13.73 -7.60
C ALA A 72 5.05 -13.79 -6.68
N ARG A 73 6.26 -13.98 -7.24
CA ARG A 73 7.52 -13.96 -6.49
C ARG A 73 7.94 -12.57 -6.00
N GLY A 74 7.20 -11.53 -6.39
CA GLY A 74 7.50 -10.14 -6.14
C GLY A 74 8.05 -9.44 -7.38
N GLN A 75 7.76 -8.15 -7.48
CA GLN A 75 8.22 -7.30 -8.57
C GLN A 75 8.95 -6.08 -8.00
N LYS A 76 10.11 -5.77 -8.58
CA LYS A 76 10.84 -4.54 -8.29
C LYS A 76 10.23 -3.38 -9.07
N VAL A 77 9.90 -2.29 -8.39
CA VAL A 77 9.21 -1.13 -8.97
C VAL A 77 9.81 0.20 -8.54
N GLY A 78 9.47 1.25 -9.29
CA GLY A 78 9.82 2.65 -9.02
C GLY A 78 8.73 3.41 -8.25
N LEU A 79 8.92 4.72 -8.13
CA LEU A 79 8.00 5.63 -7.42
C LEU A 79 6.64 5.77 -8.12
N ASP A 80 6.62 5.76 -9.45
CA ASP A 80 5.41 5.95 -10.27
C ASP A 80 4.48 4.72 -10.32
N HIS A 81 4.88 3.60 -9.71
CA HIS A 81 4.08 2.39 -9.72
C HIS A 81 2.80 2.58 -8.89
N VAL A 82 1.65 2.30 -9.50
CA VAL A 82 0.33 2.39 -8.86
C VAL A 82 0.09 1.12 -8.03
N LEU A 83 -0.22 1.28 -6.76
CA LEU A 83 -0.52 0.20 -5.84
C LEU A 83 -2.01 -0.16 -5.86
N GLU A 84 -2.31 -1.41 -5.53
CA GLU A 84 -3.66 -1.94 -5.38
C GLU A 84 -3.95 -2.35 -3.93
N ASP A 85 -5.24 -2.51 -3.61
CA ASP A 85 -5.67 -2.83 -2.25
C ASP A 85 -5.06 -4.18 -1.82
N GLU A 86 -4.60 -4.23 -0.58
CA GLU A 86 -3.93 -5.37 0.04
C GLU A 86 -2.53 -5.71 -0.51
N ASP A 87 -1.93 -4.84 -1.34
CA ASP A 87 -0.54 -4.99 -1.73
C ASP A 87 0.40 -4.96 -0.51
N ILE A 88 1.45 -5.78 -0.59
CA ILE A 88 2.55 -5.83 0.36
C ILE A 88 3.75 -5.12 -0.26
N ILE A 89 4.41 -4.25 0.52
CA ILE A 89 5.54 -3.46 0.03
C ILE A 89 6.76 -3.50 0.96
N CYS A 90 7.94 -3.65 0.36
CA CYS A 90 9.23 -3.51 1.01
C CYS A 90 10.02 -2.37 0.33
N ILE A 91 10.30 -1.29 1.07
CA ILE A 91 11.10 -0.16 0.57
C ILE A 91 12.59 -0.44 0.76
N TYR A 92 13.37 -0.27 -0.30
CA TYR A 92 14.83 -0.29 -0.26
C TYR A 92 15.34 1.15 -0.33
N LYS A 93 16.16 1.50 0.65
CA LYS A 93 16.84 2.79 0.73
C LYS A 93 18.21 2.74 0.05
N LYS A 94 18.73 3.91 -0.32
CA LYS A 94 20.11 4.10 -0.79
C LYS A 94 21.12 3.72 0.29
#